data_AF-A0A6C0KJA2-F1
#
_entry.id   AF-A0A6C0KJA2-F1
#
_cell.length_a   1.000
_cell.length_b   1.000
_cell.length_c   1.000
_cell.angle_alpha   90.00
_cell.angle_beta   90.00
_cell.angle_gamma   90.00
#
_symmetry.space_group_name_H-M   'P 1'
#
loop_
_entity.id
_entity.type
_entity.pdbx_description
1 polymer ?
#
loop_
_entity_poly.entity_id
_entity_poly.type
_entity_poly.pdbx_seq_one_letter_code
_entity_poly.pdbx_strand_id
1 'polypeptide(L)'
;MNQMTNHLPFNLRIESLSYENDDEYRAAVKLICFLCNNDLPDDDYDTEQMTKALDYIWENTRNNSTFMELYTLAASQMMTEEATIGLAILFSYDYLKEFYLLCSKFLSSPAESCDDHPCYLSLKTKLTTK
;
A
#
# COMPACT_ATOMS: atom_id res chain seq x y z
N MET A 1 -20.22 -25.09 6.94
CA MET A 1 -20.24 -24.20 5.75
C MET A 1 -20.38 -22.78 6.25
N ASN A 2 -19.28 -22.07 6.47
CA ASN A 2 -19.31 -20.63 6.70
C ASN A 2 -18.91 -19.96 5.39
N GLN A 3 -19.88 -19.30 4.76
CA GLN A 3 -19.60 -18.35 3.70
C GLN A 3 -19.00 -17.11 4.38
N MET A 4 -17.68 -17.08 4.53
CA MET A 4 -16.95 -15.82 4.71
C MET A 4 -17.15 -15.06 3.41
N THR A 5 -17.99 -14.03 3.46
CA THR A 5 -18.04 -13.01 2.43
C THR A 5 -16.63 -12.47 2.25
N ASN A 6 -15.99 -12.79 1.12
CA ASN A 6 -14.66 -12.29 0.73
C ASN A 6 -14.72 -10.77 0.53
N HIS A 7 -14.77 -10.02 1.62
CA HIS A 7 -14.48 -8.59 1.60
C HIS A 7 -12.96 -8.45 1.60
N LEU A 8 -12.43 -7.92 0.50
CA LEU A 8 -11.00 -7.62 0.39
C LEU A 8 -10.63 -6.61 1.49
N PRO A 9 -9.53 -6.82 2.24
CA PRO A 9 -9.08 -5.88 3.26
C PRO A 9 -8.38 -4.66 2.66
N PHE A 10 -8.40 -4.52 1.33
CA PHE A 10 -7.76 -3.44 0.58
C PHE A 10 -8.69 -2.96 -0.55
N ASN A 11 -8.95 -1.67 -0.61
CA ASN A 11 -9.88 -1.07 -1.54
C ASN A 11 -9.21 -0.85 -2.91
N LEU A 12 -9.54 -1.67 -3.89
CA LEU A 12 -8.98 -1.59 -5.25
C LEU A 12 -9.71 -0.59 -6.18
N ARG A 13 -10.76 0.08 -5.69
CA ARG A 13 -11.70 0.84 -6.54
C ARG A 13 -11.50 2.35 -6.50
N ILE A 14 -10.41 2.84 -5.92
CA ILE A 14 -10.15 4.28 -5.85
C ILE A 14 -9.45 4.69 -7.14
N GLU A 15 -10.12 5.49 -7.97
CA GLU A 15 -9.62 5.89 -9.29
C GLU A 15 -8.47 6.90 -9.20
N SER A 16 -8.51 7.78 -8.19
CA SER A 16 -7.43 8.73 -7.94
C SER A 16 -7.29 9.00 -6.45
N LEU A 17 -6.05 9.08 -6.00
CA LEU A 17 -5.69 9.43 -4.63
C LEU A 17 -4.98 10.79 -4.65
N SER A 18 -5.45 11.72 -3.82
CA SER A 18 -4.82 13.03 -3.65
C SER A 18 -4.97 13.47 -2.21
N TYR A 19 -3.91 14.05 -1.67
CA TYR A 19 -3.86 14.61 -0.33
C TYR A 19 -2.74 15.67 -0.27
N GLU A 20 -2.98 16.77 0.43
CA GLU A 20 -2.03 17.88 0.60
C GLU A 20 -1.71 18.18 2.07
N ASN A 21 -2.41 17.53 3.00
CA ASN A 21 -2.22 17.66 4.44
C ASN A 21 -2.43 16.31 5.14
N ASP A 22 -2.06 16.28 6.42
CA ASP A 22 -2.12 15.07 7.26
C ASP A 22 -3.55 14.51 7.39
N ASP A 23 -4.56 15.38 7.45
CA ASP A 23 -5.95 14.95 7.59
C ASP A 23 -6.45 14.24 6.32
N GLU A 24 -6.15 14.79 5.15
CA GLU A 24 -6.46 14.16 3.85
C GLU A 24 -5.69 12.85 3.65
N TYR A 25 -4.42 12.80 4.06
CA TYR A 25 -3.62 11.58 4.02
C TYR A 25 -4.21 10.50 4.94
N ARG A 26 -4.59 10.85 6.18
CA ARG A 26 -5.26 9.91 7.10
C ARG A 26 -6.57 9.42 6.52
N ALA A 27 -7.37 10.30 5.91
CA ALA A 27 -8.61 9.92 5.23
C ALA A 27 -8.36 8.96 4.05
N ALA A 28 -7.31 9.21 3.26
CA ALA A 28 -6.88 8.33 2.18
C ALA A 28 -6.51 6.94 2.69
N VAL A 29 -5.69 6.84 3.74
CA VAL A 29 -5.32 5.55 4.34
C VAL A 29 -6.55 4.82 4.90
N LYS A 30 -7.46 5.54 5.57
CA LYS A 30 -8.73 4.98 6.06
C LYS A 30 -9.55 4.39 4.90
N LEU A 31 -9.65 5.10 3.79
CA LEU A 31 -10.39 4.65 2.61
C LEU A 31 -9.75 3.42 1.94
N ILE A 32 -8.41 3.39 1.85
CA ILE A 32 -7.65 2.31 1.22
C ILE A 32 -7.77 1.02 2.03
N CYS A 33 -7.62 1.10 3.36
CA CYS A 33 -7.60 -0.08 4.22
C CYS A 33 -8.96 -0.41 4.84
N PHE A 34 -10.04 0.27 4.42
CA PHE A 34 -11.37 0.15 5.02
C PHE A 34 -11.38 0.35 6.54
N LEU A 35 -10.60 1.32 7.03
CA LEU A 35 -10.56 1.70 8.45
C LEU A 35 -11.81 2.55 8.77
N CYS A 36 -12.98 1.94 8.72
CA CYS A 36 -14.26 2.55 9.09
C CYS A 36 -14.69 2.03 10.46
N ASN A 37 -14.03 2.47 11.54
CA ASN A 37 -14.58 2.28 12.87
C ASN A 37 -15.38 3.51 13.26
N ASN A 38 -16.70 3.41 13.15
CA ASN A 38 -17.62 4.36 13.80
C ASN A 38 -17.62 4.20 15.33
N ASP A 39 -17.01 3.14 15.85
CA ASP A 39 -17.01 2.77 17.27
C ASP A 39 -15.70 3.11 18.00
N LEU A 40 -14.66 3.55 17.29
CA LEU A 40 -13.41 4.01 17.89
C LEU A 40 -13.39 5.56 17.94
N PRO A 41 -12.82 6.16 18.99
CA PRO A 41 -12.49 7.59 18.99
C PRO A 41 -11.71 7.95 17.72
N ASP A 42 -11.88 9.17 17.18
CA ASP A 42 -11.22 9.62 15.94
C ASP A 42 -9.68 9.45 15.92
N ASP A 43 -9.08 9.31 17.09
CA ASP A 43 -7.64 9.13 17.32
C ASP A 43 -7.19 7.65 17.36
N ASP A 44 -8.10 6.70 17.54
CA ASP A 44 -7.78 5.28 17.61
C ASP A 44 -7.72 4.67 16.21
N TYR A 45 -6.54 4.13 15.90
CA TYR A 45 -6.24 3.51 14.64
C TYR A 45 -6.57 2.01 14.69
N ASP A 46 -7.40 1.52 13.77
CA ASP A 46 -7.64 0.07 13.64
C ASP A 46 -6.40 -0.63 13.09
N THR A 47 -5.48 -0.94 14.01
CA THR A 47 -4.23 -1.61 13.71
C THR A 47 -4.47 -3.00 13.14
N GLU A 48 -5.51 -3.70 13.57
CA GLU A 48 -5.85 -5.04 13.06
C GLU A 48 -6.27 -4.97 11.59
N GLN A 49 -7.13 -4.03 11.24
CA GLN A 49 -7.59 -3.85 9.87
C GLN A 49 -6.46 -3.35 8.95
N MET A 50 -5.57 -2.49 9.44
CA MET A 50 -4.36 -2.12 8.72
C MET A 50 -3.43 -3.33 8.49
N THR A 51 -3.18 -4.14 9.52
CA THR A 51 -2.37 -5.36 9.37
C THR A 51 -2.97 -6.29 8.32
N LYS A 52 -4.29 -6.51 8.33
CA LYS A 52 -4.97 -7.32 7.30
C LYS A 52 -4.76 -6.76 5.89
N ALA A 53 -4.78 -5.44 5.72
CA ALA A 53 -4.55 -4.80 4.42
C ALA A 53 -3.11 -5.01 3.94
N LEU A 54 -2.12 -4.80 4.82
CA LEU A 54 -0.70 -4.99 4.50
C LEU A 54 -0.37 -6.46 4.22
N ASP A 55 -0.87 -7.39 5.04
CA ASP A 55 -0.70 -8.83 4.84
C ASP A 55 -1.29 -9.26 3.49
N TYR A 56 -2.48 -8.75 3.14
CA TYR A 56 -3.09 -9.02 1.84
C TYR A 56 -2.22 -8.52 0.68
N ILE A 57 -1.66 -7.31 0.76
CA ILE A 57 -0.75 -6.80 -0.27
C ILE A 57 0.46 -7.71 -0.36
N TRP A 58 1.14 -7.96 0.77
CA TRP A 58 2.34 -8.79 0.84
C TRP A 58 2.15 -10.17 0.22
N GLU A 59 1.11 -10.90 0.62
CA GLU A 59 0.86 -12.26 0.13
C GLU A 59 0.60 -12.30 -1.38
N ASN A 60 0.05 -11.22 -1.96
CA ASN A 60 -0.24 -11.14 -3.39
C ASN A 60 0.93 -10.55 -4.22
N THR A 61 1.86 -9.81 -3.62
CA THR A 61 2.93 -9.11 -4.35
C THR A 61 4.34 -9.62 -4.08
N ARG A 62 4.60 -10.35 -2.98
CA ARG A 62 5.97 -10.76 -2.59
C ARG A 62 6.73 -11.63 -3.60
N ASN A 63 6.01 -12.30 -4.51
CA ASN A 63 6.62 -13.11 -5.57
C ASN A 63 6.86 -12.32 -6.86
N ASN A 64 6.41 -11.06 -6.92
CA ASN A 64 6.64 -10.17 -8.04
C ASN A 64 7.93 -9.36 -7.79
N SER A 65 8.87 -9.43 -8.74
CA SER A 65 10.17 -8.77 -8.63
C SER A 65 10.08 -7.25 -8.56
N THR A 66 9.13 -6.64 -9.27
CA THR A 66 8.90 -5.19 -9.28
C THR A 66 8.56 -4.69 -7.87
N PHE A 67 7.65 -5.39 -7.18
CA PHE A 67 7.26 -5.05 -5.80
C PHE A 67 8.37 -5.34 -4.79
N MET A 68 9.03 -6.49 -4.90
CA MET A 68 10.15 -6.83 -4.01
C MET A 68 11.30 -5.83 -4.10
N GLU A 69 11.61 -5.33 -5.29
CA GLU A 69 12.60 -4.26 -5.46
C GLU A 69 12.18 -2.99 -4.71
N LEU A 70 10.94 -2.54 -4.85
CA LEU A 70 10.44 -1.36 -4.14
C LEU A 70 10.49 -1.56 -2.62
N TYR A 71 10.10 -2.73 -2.12
CA TYR A 71 10.17 -3.06 -0.69
C TYR A 71 11.60 -3.01 -0.17
N THR A 72 12.55 -3.63 -0.87
CA THR A 72 13.96 -3.59 -0.46
C THR A 72 14.54 -2.18 -0.53
N LEU A 73 14.23 -1.40 -1.57
CA LEU A 73 14.68 -0.01 -1.69
C LEU A 73 14.13 0.84 -0.54
N ALA A 74 12.84 0.73 -0.23
CA ALA A 74 12.23 1.46 0.88
C ALA A 74 12.82 1.03 2.23
N ALA A 75 12.98 -0.26 2.49
CA ALA A 75 13.61 -0.79 3.69
C ALA A 75 15.04 -0.24 3.88
N SER A 76 15.81 -0.13 2.80
CA SER A 76 17.18 0.40 2.84
C SER A 76 17.27 1.87 3.29
N GLN A 77 16.20 2.66 3.10
CA GLN A 77 16.13 4.04 3.61
C GLN A 77 16.16 4.09 5.15
N MET A 78 15.69 3.03 5.80
CA MET A 78 15.71 2.86 7.26
C MET A 78 16.85 1.93 7.73
N MET A 79 17.86 1.70 6.87
CA MET A 79 19.01 0.83 7.16
C MET A 79 18.61 -0.61 7.56
N THR A 80 17.53 -1.12 6.98
CA THR A 80 17.05 -2.50 7.19
C THR A 80 16.90 -3.25 5.88
N GLU A 81 17.02 -4.57 5.94
CA GLU A 81 16.82 -5.49 4.81
C GLU A 81 15.42 -6.13 4.86
N GLU A 82 14.62 -5.85 5.89
CA GLU A 82 13.29 -6.42 6.05
C GLU A 82 12.28 -5.80 5.08
N ALA A 83 11.95 -6.52 4.02
CA ALA A 83 11.02 -6.07 2.98
C ALA A 83 9.60 -5.75 3.51
N THR A 84 9.15 -6.40 4.60
CA THR A 84 7.88 -6.06 5.27
C THR A 84 7.91 -4.67 5.88
N ILE A 85 9.06 -4.22 6.41
CA ILE A 85 9.26 -2.82 6.83
C ILE A 85 9.22 -1.90 5.60
N GLY A 86 9.83 -2.32 4.49
CA GLY A 86 9.74 -1.62 3.22
C GLY A 86 8.31 -1.38 2.73
N LEU A 87 7.45 -2.40 2.81
CA LEU A 87 6.02 -2.27 2.52
C LEU A 87 5.35 -1.23 3.43
N ALA A 88 5.64 -1.25 4.73
CA ALA A 88 5.11 -0.26 5.66
C ALA A 88 5.59 1.17 5.33
N ILE A 89 6.84 1.33 4.90
CA ILE A 89 7.40 2.62 4.47
C ILE A 89 6.69 3.12 3.21
N LEU A 90 6.38 2.27 2.24
CA LEU A 90 5.66 2.66 1.02
C LEU A 90 4.21 3.13 1.29
N PHE A 91 3.70 2.88 2.49
CA PHE A 91 2.43 3.43 2.97
C PHE A 91 2.54 4.83 3.56
N SER A 92 3.74 5.42 3.64
CA SER A 92 3.94 6.78 4.12
C SER A 92 3.42 7.84 3.14
N TYR A 93 3.27 9.06 3.65
CA TYR A 93 2.78 10.23 2.91
C TYR A 93 3.46 10.40 1.53
N ASP A 94 4.78 10.26 1.45
CA ASP A 94 5.55 10.55 0.25
C ASP A 94 5.37 9.54 -0.90
N TYR A 95 4.92 8.33 -0.57
CA TYR A 95 4.92 7.17 -1.48
C TYR A 95 3.54 6.56 -1.71
N LEU A 96 2.60 6.76 -0.78
CA LEU A 96 1.32 6.06 -0.78
C LEU A 96 0.55 6.25 -2.09
N LYS A 97 0.53 7.46 -2.66
CA LYS A 97 -0.18 7.73 -3.92
C LYS A 97 0.30 6.86 -5.07
N GLU A 98 1.59 6.88 -5.38
CA GLU A 98 2.13 6.08 -6.47
C GLU A 98 2.08 4.58 -6.14
N PHE A 99 2.33 4.21 -4.89
CA PHE A 99 2.31 2.83 -4.46
C PHE A 99 0.91 2.21 -4.55
N TYR A 100 -0.11 2.92 -4.08
CA TYR A 100 -1.50 2.51 -4.19
C TYR A 100 -1.92 2.27 -5.64
N LEU A 101 -1.62 3.20 -6.55
CA LEU A 101 -1.98 3.08 -7.97
C LEU A 101 -1.31 1.88 -8.64
N LEU A 102 -0.04 1.61 -8.30
CA LEU A 102 0.68 0.45 -8.78
C LEU A 102 0.07 -0.85 -8.25
N CYS A 103 -0.18 -0.93 -6.94
CA CYS A 103 -0.84 -2.07 -6.29
C CYS A 103 -2.23 -2.32 -6.87
N SER A 104 -3.07 -1.29 -7.02
CA SER A 104 -4.44 -1.44 -7.49
C SER A 104 -4.50 -1.97 -8.92
N LYS A 105 -3.62 -1.47 -9.79
CA LYS A 105 -3.46 -1.94 -11.16
C LYS A 105 -3.03 -3.40 -11.21
N PHE A 106 -1.98 -3.77 -10.47
CA PHE A 106 -1.47 -5.14 -10.43
C PHE A 106 -2.50 -6.13 -9.86
N LEU A 107 -3.12 -5.81 -8.73
CA LEU A 107 -4.08 -6.69 -8.06
C LEU A 107 -5.39 -6.84 -8.85
N SER A 108 -5.73 -5.86 -9.71
CA SER A 108 -6.87 -5.96 -10.63
C SER A 108 -6.55 -6.78 -11.89
N SER A 109 -5.29 -6.79 -12.33
CA SER A 109 -4.81 -7.52 -13.52
C SER A 109 -3.40 -8.13 -13.31
N PRO A 110 -3.26 -9.23 -12.54
CA PRO A 110 -1.94 -9.75 -12.13
C PRO A 110 -1.05 -10.27 -13.27
N ALA A 111 -1.61 -10.47 -14.46
CA ALA A 111 -0.88 -10.94 -15.64
C ALA A 111 -0.12 -9.82 -16.39
N GLU A 112 -0.40 -8.54 -16.07
CA GLU A 112 0.29 -7.42 -16.69
C GLU A 112 1.61 -7.13 -15.97
N SER A 113 2.70 -6.94 -16.73
CA SER A 113 3.96 -6.48 -16.16
C SER A 113 3.82 -5.06 -15.61
N CYS A 114 4.49 -4.82 -14.50
CA CYS A 114 4.54 -3.52 -13.83
C CYS A 114 5.86 -2.77 -14.07
N ASP A 115 6.80 -3.34 -14.81
CA ASP A 115 8.18 -2.84 -14.92
C ASP A 115 8.27 -1.49 -15.65
N ASP A 116 7.34 -1.21 -16.56
CA ASP A 116 7.25 0.06 -17.28
C ASP A 116 6.17 0.99 -16.71
N HIS A 117 5.55 0.63 -15.58
CA HIS A 117 4.46 1.41 -15.01
C HIS A 117 4.99 2.77 -14.49
N PRO A 118 4.37 3.92 -14.86
CA PRO A 118 4.86 5.24 -14.44
C PRO A 118 5.02 5.40 -12.93
N CYS A 119 4.12 4.83 -12.14
CA CYS A 119 4.20 4.84 -10.69
C CYS A 119 5.39 4.03 -10.14
N TYR A 120 5.74 2.89 -10.76
CA TYR A 120 6.92 2.12 -10.36
C TYR A 120 8.21 2.93 -10.62
N LEU A 121 8.33 3.52 -11.80
CA LEU A 121 9.49 4.36 -12.17
C LEU A 121 9.62 5.59 -11.25
N SER A 122 8.49 6.22 -10.92
CA SER A 122 8.45 7.35 -9.99
C SER A 122 8.91 6.95 -8.59
N LEU A 123 8.36 5.87 -8.04
CA LEU A 123 8.77 5.35 -6.72
C LEU A 123 10.25 4.98 -6.68
N LYS A 124 10.72 4.25 -7.68
CA LYS A 124 12.13 3.86 -7.79
C LYS A 124 13.04 5.07 -7.81
N THR A 125 12.66 6.13 -8.53
CA THR A 125 13.41 7.40 -8.53
C THR A 125 13.40 8.04 -7.14
N LYS A 126 12.24 8.17 -6.48
CA LYS A 126 12.14 8.75 -5.14
C LYS A 126 12.95 7.98 -4.10
N LEU A 127 13.00 6.65 -4.19
CA LEU A 127 13.68 5.78 -3.23
C LEU A 127 15.18 5.62 -3.49
N THR A 128 15.69 6.10 -4.63
CA THR A 128 17.12 6.01 -4.97
C THR A 128 17.81 7.37 -4.94
N THR A 129 17.05 8.47 -4.99
CA THR A 129 17.58 9.82 -4.91
C THR A 129 17.82 10.18 -3.44
N LYS A 130 19.09 10.30 -3.04
CA LYS A 130 19.54 10.89 -1.78
C LYS A 130 19.98 12.33 -1.97
#